data_AF-A0A530MHI4-F1
#
_entry.id   AF-A0A530MHI4-F1
#
_cell.length_a   1.000
_cell.length_b   1.000
_cell.length_c   1.000
_cell.angle_alpha   90.00
_cell.angle_beta   90.00
_cell.angle_gamma   90.00
#
_symmetry.space_group_name_H-M   'P 1'
#
loop_
_entity.id
_entity.type
_entity.pdbx_description
1 polymer ?
#
loop_
_entity_poly.entity_id
_entity_poly.type
_entity_poly.pdbx_seq_one_letter_code
_entity_poly.pdbx_strand_id
1 'polypeptide(L)'
;VHRDGEGSLHGFQRKGIKSHVQAITEFLDQGPVLFPNAIILALSPRARFTQTRGEKPGGDVRSCEAGTLRIPLPNDGPKAAWIVDGQQRSIALSQAQNKSFPVPVVAFVSEELSVHREQFILVNKAKPLDPRLI
;
A
#
# COMPACT_ATOMS: atom_id res chain seq x y z
N VAL A 1 8.02 -31.72 6.97
CA VAL A 1 8.90 -30.60 6.56
C VAL A 1 10.12 -31.23 5.94
N HIS A 2 10.34 -31.08 4.64
CA HIS A 2 11.51 -31.64 3.94
C HIS A 2 12.20 -30.53 3.16
N ARG A 3 13.52 -30.59 3.14
CA ARG A 3 14.45 -29.59 2.60
C ARG A 3 15.38 -30.36 1.69
N ASP A 4 15.39 -30.03 0.40
CA ASP A 4 16.27 -30.70 -0.56
C ASP A 4 17.54 -29.86 -0.77
N GLY A 5 18.64 -30.56 -1.07
CA GLY A 5 20.03 -30.09 -0.98
C GLY A 5 20.52 -29.10 -2.04
N GLU A 6 19.64 -28.40 -2.75
CA GLU A 6 20.00 -27.47 -3.84
C GLU A 6 19.50 -26.03 -3.59
N GLY A 7 19.43 -25.59 -2.32
CA GLY A 7 19.46 -24.17 -1.93
C GLY A 7 18.37 -23.22 -2.48
N SER A 8 17.47 -23.70 -3.34
CA SER A 8 16.44 -22.92 -4.00
C SER A 8 15.11 -23.15 -3.30
N LEU A 9 14.75 -22.21 -2.43
CA LEU A 9 13.43 -22.10 -1.82
C LEU A 9 12.41 -21.69 -2.90
N HIS A 10 11.97 -22.64 -3.72
CA HIS A 10 10.84 -22.48 -4.66
C HIS A 10 9.45 -22.47 -3.94
N GLY A 11 9.42 -21.96 -2.71
CA GLY A 11 8.28 -22.08 -1.82
C GLY A 11 8.25 -21.01 -0.73
N PHE A 12 8.28 -19.72 -1.10
CA PHE A 12 7.65 -18.71 -0.25
C PHE A 12 6.16 -19.11 -0.09
N GLN A 13 5.87 -19.87 0.96
CA GLN A 13 4.70 -20.74 1.09
C GLN A 13 3.39 -19.96 1.09
N ARG A 14 2.40 -20.42 0.32
CA ARG A 14 0.98 -19.98 0.40
C ARG A 14 0.43 -19.94 1.83
N LYS A 15 0.95 -20.79 2.74
CA LYS A 15 0.54 -20.81 4.16
C LYS A 15 1.00 -19.57 4.94
N GLY A 16 2.23 -19.10 4.72
CA GLY A 16 2.76 -17.91 5.40
C GLY A 16 2.02 -16.64 5.01
N ILE A 17 1.70 -16.49 3.72
CA ILE A 17 0.93 -15.36 3.20
C ILE A 17 -0.47 -15.32 3.84
N LYS A 18 -1.16 -16.47 3.91
CA LYS A 18 -2.48 -16.54 4.56
C LYS A 18 -2.42 -16.17 6.03
N SER A 19 -1.44 -16.71 6.76
CA SER A 19 -1.27 -16.41 8.19
C SER A 19 -1.00 -14.93 8.43
N HIS A 20 -0.19 -14.29 7.59
CA HIS A 20 0.12 -12.87 7.73
C HIS A 20 -1.07 -11.97 7.38
N VAL A 21 -1.79 -12.29 6.29
CA VAL A 21 -3.05 -11.62 5.94
C VAL A 21 -4.03 -11.71 7.10
N GLN A 22 -4.22 -12.91 7.67
CA GLN A 22 -5.12 -13.12 8.80
C GLN A 22 -4.72 -12.29 10.03
N ALA A 23 -3.44 -12.27 10.39
CA ALA A 23 -2.95 -11.46 11.51
C ALA A 23 -3.22 -9.95 11.29
N ILE A 24 -3.06 -9.45 10.06
CA ILE A 24 -3.42 -8.06 9.74
C ILE A 24 -4.94 -7.86 9.85
N THR A 25 -5.76 -8.78 9.33
CA THR A 25 -7.22 -8.68 9.41
C THR A 25 -7.69 -8.64 10.87
N GLU A 26 -7.19 -9.56 11.70
CA GLU A 26 -7.52 -9.61 13.12
C GLU A 26 -7.11 -8.32 13.84
N PHE A 27 -5.93 -7.77 13.52
CA PHE A 27 -5.51 -6.47 14.03
C PHE A 27 -6.46 -5.35 13.61
N LEU A 28 -6.86 -5.30 12.33
CA LEU A 28 -7.79 -4.29 11.80
C LEU A 28 -9.18 -4.32 12.46
N ASP A 29 -9.59 -5.48 12.97
CA ASP A 29 -10.89 -5.67 13.62
C ASP A 29 -10.86 -5.45 15.16
N GLN A 30 -9.70 -5.15 15.77
CA GLN A 30 -9.55 -4.93 17.22
C GLN A 30 -10.07 -3.58 17.77
N GLY A 31 -10.83 -2.81 16.97
CA GLY A 31 -11.43 -1.54 17.38
C GLY A 31 -10.75 -0.30 16.74
N PRO A 32 -10.46 0.78 17.50
CA PRO A 32 -9.84 1.99 16.95
C PRO A 32 -8.34 1.78 16.70
N VAL A 33 -8.02 1.08 15.61
CA VAL A 33 -6.64 0.79 15.22
C VAL A 33 -6.18 1.67 14.06
N LEU A 34 -4.87 1.94 14.01
CA LEU A 34 -4.24 2.63 12.89
C LEU A 34 -3.80 1.62 11.84
N PHE A 35 -4.02 1.93 10.57
CA PHE A 35 -3.54 1.08 9.50
C PHE A 35 -2.00 1.04 9.50
N PRO A 36 -1.37 -0.15 9.53
CA PRO A 36 0.01 -0.31 10.00
C PRO A 36 1.07 0.35 9.12
N ASN A 37 0.84 0.41 7.81
CA ASN A 37 1.73 1.08 6.86
C ASN A 37 0.95 1.37 5.57
N ALA A 38 1.32 2.45 4.86
CA ALA A 38 0.61 2.91 3.68
C ALA A 38 0.59 1.87 2.55
N ILE A 39 -0.48 1.88 1.76
CA ILE A 39 -0.50 1.16 0.47
C ILE A 39 0.16 2.08 -0.58
N ILE A 40 1.01 1.50 -1.44
CA ILE A 40 1.65 2.26 -2.51
C ILE A 40 0.93 1.97 -3.82
N LEU A 41 0.42 3.02 -4.46
CA LEU A 41 -0.34 2.93 -5.71
C LEU A 41 0.36 3.66 -6.86
N ALA A 42 0.43 3.00 -8.01
CA ALA A 42 0.68 3.67 -9.28
C ALA A 42 -0.67 3.98 -9.95
N LEU A 43 -1.05 5.24 -9.99
CA LEU A 43 -2.32 5.70 -10.56
C LEU A 43 -2.19 5.94 -12.06
N SER A 44 -3.28 5.68 -12.78
CA SER A 44 -3.37 6.11 -14.18
C SER A 44 -3.37 7.65 -14.27
N PRO A 45 -2.89 8.25 -15.37
CA PRO A 45 -2.93 9.68 -15.65
C PRO A 45 -4.34 10.27 -15.74
N ARG A 46 -5.39 9.45 -15.62
CA ARG A 46 -6.79 9.88 -15.54
C ARG A 46 -7.19 10.32 -14.12
N ALA A 47 -6.36 10.06 -13.11
CA ALA A 47 -6.58 10.59 -11.78
C ALA A 47 -6.53 12.12 -11.78
N ARG A 48 -7.40 12.77 -11.01
CA ARG A 48 -7.49 14.24 -10.93
C ARG A 48 -7.52 14.66 -9.47
N PHE A 49 -6.55 15.49 -9.08
CA PHE A 49 -6.56 16.13 -7.77
C PHE A 49 -7.24 17.49 -7.88
N THR A 50 -8.07 17.81 -6.89
CA THR A 50 -8.70 19.12 -6.74
C THR A 50 -8.42 19.62 -5.35
N GLN A 51 -7.65 20.70 -5.26
CA GLN A 51 -7.28 21.31 -3.99
C GLN A 51 -8.51 21.88 -3.27
N THR A 52 -8.54 21.74 -1.95
CA THR A 52 -9.57 22.33 -1.09
C THR A 52 -9.35 23.84 -1.00
N ARG A 53 -10.43 24.62 -1.02
CA ARG A 53 -10.37 26.07 -0.82
C ARG A 53 -10.17 26.37 0.67
N GLY A 54 -9.31 27.33 0.98
CA GLY A 54 -9.08 27.81 2.34
C GLY A 54 -7.74 28.55 2.45
N GLU A 55 -7.61 29.40 3.46
CA GLU A 55 -6.34 30.02 3.79
C GLU A 55 -5.43 29.01 4.49
N LYS A 56 -4.18 28.93 4.03
CA LYS A 56 -3.17 28.10 4.70
C LYS A 56 -2.79 28.77 6.02
N PRO A 57 -2.63 28.02 7.12
CA PRO A 57 -2.16 28.58 8.38
C PRO A 57 -0.83 29.33 8.21
N GLY A 58 -0.64 30.41 8.96
CA GLY A 58 0.65 31.11 9.00
C GLY A 58 1.75 30.17 9.48
N GLY A 59 2.88 30.11 8.74
CA GLY A 59 4.00 29.20 9.03
C GLY A 59 3.96 27.88 8.26
N ASP A 60 2.98 27.66 7.38
CA ASP A 60 2.97 26.51 6.47
C ASP A 60 4.14 26.60 5.47
N VAL A 61 4.92 25.52 5.38
CA VAL A 61 6.08 25.35 4.48
C VAL A 61 5.66 25.24 3.01
N ARG A 62 4.34 25.18 2.72
CA ARG A 62 3.74 25.05 1.38
C ARG A 62 4.24 23.84 0.60
N SER A 63 4.69 22.80 1.30
CA SER A 63 5.19 21.56 0.72
C SER A 63 4.07 20.56 0.38
N CYS A 64 2.84 20.80 0.83
CA CYS A 64 1.69 19.94 0.56
C CYS A 64 0.41 20.75 0.29
N GLU A 65 -0.53 20.09 -0.39
CA GLU A 65 -1.87 20.59 -0.66
C GLU A 65 -2.92 19.61 -0.14
N ALA A 66 -3.89 20.11 0.61
CA ALA A 66 -5.07 19.34 0.99
C ALA A 66 -6.12 19.40 -0.13
N GLY A 67 -6.79 18.30 -0.41
CA GLY A 67 -7.73 18.23 -1.53
C GLY A 67 -8.41 16.89 -1.68
N THR A 68 -9.23 16.78 -2.72
CA THR A 68 -9.90 15.54 -3.11
C THR A 68 -9.23 14.97 -4.35
N LEU A 69 -8.85 13.69 -4.27
CA LEU A 69 -8.36 12.93 -5.41
C LEU A 69 -9.52 12.11 -6.01
N ARG A 70 -9.86 12.37 -7.27
CA ARG A 70 -10.82 11.59 -8.04
C ARG A 70 -10.09 10.58 -8.92
N ILE A 71 -10.37 9.30 -8.70
CA ILE A 71 -9.85 8.18 -9.51
C ILE A 71 -11.02 7.58 -10.29
N PRO A 72 -11.06 7.72 -11.64
CA PRO A 72 -12.14 7.13 -12.42
C PRO A 72 -11.97 5.61 -12.50
N LEU A 73 -12.98 4.87 -12.06
CA LEU A 73 -13.03 3.41 -12.18
C LEU A 73 -13.70 3.04 -13.51
N PRO A 74 -12.97 2.48 -14.49
CA PRO A 74 -13.57 2.04 -15.74
C PRO A 74 -14.33 0.73 -15.55
N ASN A 75 -15.49 0.62 -16.18
CA ASN A 75 -16.25 -0.64 -16.27
C ASN A 75 -15.60 -1.63 -17.25
N ASP A 76 -15.01 -1.09 -18.31
CA ASP A 76 -14.21 -1.81 -19.31
C ASP A 76 -12.98 -0.96 -19.68
N GLY A 77 -11.84 -1.60 -19.92
CA GLY A 77 -10.57 -0.96 -20.26
C GLY A 77 -9.48 -1.00 -19.17
N PRO A 78 -8.43 -0.16 -19.31
CA PRO A 78 -7.21 -0.27 -18.51
C PRO A 78 -7.44 0.06 -17.04
N LYS A 79 -6.74 -0.65 -16.15
CA LYS A 79 -6.86 -0.50 -14.68
C LYS A 79 -6.63 0.96 -14.26
N ALA A 80 -7.41 1.42 -13.28
CA ALA A 80 -7.32 2.78 -12.76
C ALA A 80 -6.05 3.01 -11.90
N ALA A 81 -5.54 1.94 -11.28
CA ALA A 81 -4.34 1.94 -10.46
C ALA A 81 -3.74 0.54 -10.35
N TRP A 82 -2.45 0.47 -10.01
CA TRP A 82 -1.72 -0.75 -9.67
C TRP A 82 -1.21 -0.67 -8.22
N ILE A 83 -1.30 -1.78 -7.49
CA ILE A 83 -0.70 -1.89 -6.15
C ILE A 83 0.78 -2.23 -6.32
N VAL A 84 1.65 -1.28 -5.99
CA VAL A 84 3.11 -1.44 -6.06
C VAL A 84 3.60 -2.14 -4.80
N ASP A 85 3.13 -1.70 -3.62
CA ASP A 85 3.41 -2.33 -2.34
C ASP A 85 2.16 -2.38 -1.46
N GLY A 86 2.15 -3.30 -0.49
CA GLY A 86 1.03 -3.48 0.44
C GLY A 86 -0.02 -4.47 -0.07
N GLN A 87 0.36 -5.42 -0.94
CA GLN A 87 -0.55 -6.45 -1.46
C GLN A 87 -1.24 -7.23 -0.33
N GLN A 88 -0.49 -7.75 0.65
CA GLN A 88 -1.05 -8.47 1.79
C GLN A 88 -1.96 -7.59 2.65
N ARG A 89 -1.59 -6.32 2.85
CA ARG A 89 -2.41 -5.33 3.58
C ARG A 89 -3.70 -4.99 2.84
N SER A 90 -3.67 -4.90 1.52
CA SER A 90 -4.87 -4.66 0.69
C SER A 90 -5.86 -5.84 0.72
N ILE A 91 -5.34 -7.07 0.76
CA ILE A 91 -6.15 -8.28 0.92
C ILE A 91 -6.75 -8.35 2.33
N ALA A 92 -5.96 -8.05 3.37
CA ALA A 92 -6.48 -7.99 4.73
C ALA A 92 -7.57 -6.92 4.88
N LEU A 93 -7.36 -5.73 4.28
CA LEU A 93 -8.36 -4.66 4.22
C LEU A 93 -9.66 -5.11 3.53
N SER A 94 -9.58 -5.91 2.46
CA SER A 94 -10.78 -6.41 1.79
C SER A 94 -11.54 -7.43 2.65
N GLN A 95 -10.84 -8.16 3.53
CA GLN A 95 -11.40 -9.16 4.45
C GLN A 95 -11.87 -8.60 5.81
N ALA A 96 -11.33 -7.46 6.26
CA ALA A 96 -11.68 -6.85 7.54
C ALA A 96 -13.18 -6.53 7.65
N GLN A 97 -13.77 -6.72 8.83
CA GLN A 97 -15.17 -6.39 9.08
C GLN A 97 -15.36 -4.87 9.23
N ASN A 98 -14.42 -4.21 9.90
CA ASN A 98 -14.43 -2.76 10.01
C ASN A 98 -13.97 -2.11 8.69
N LYS A 99 -14.83 -1.31 8.06
CA LYS A 99 -14.50 -0.55 6.84
C LYS A 99 -14.32 0.96 7.07
N SER A 100 -14.44 1.41 8.31
CA SER A 100 -14.56 2.84 8.65
C SER A 100 -13.26 3.46 9.17
N PHE A 101 -12.09 2.91 8.85
CA PHE A 101 -10.81 3.49 9.22
C PHE A 101 -10.10 4.14 8.03
N PRO A 102 -9.37 5.25 8.27
CA PRO A 102 -8.58 5.88 7.22
C PRO A 102 -7.44 4.97 6.78
N VAL A 103 -7.28 4.81 5.47
CA VAL A 103 -6.18 4.05 4.87
C VAL A 103 -5.14 5.04 4.34
N PRO A 104 -3.94 5.10 4.92
CA PRO A 104 -2.85 5.88 4.37
C PRO A 104 -2.43 5.29 3.02
N VAL A 105 -2.29 6.16 2.02
CA VAL A 105 -1.89 5.77 0.67
C VAL A 105 -0.80 6.72 0.20
N VAL A 106 0.29 6.16 -0.33
CA VAL A 106 1.29 6.90 -1.10
C VAL A 106 1.03 6.58 -2.56
N ALA A 107 0.81 7.61 -3.37
CA ALA A 107 0.47 7.42 -4.76
C ALA A 107 1.31 8.28 -5.69
N PHE A 108 1.63 7.73 -6.86
CA PHE A 108 2.28 8.45 -7.96
C PHE A 108 1.55 8.14 -9.27
N VAL A 109 1.65 9.04 -10.24
CA VAL A 109 1.02 8.86 -11.56
C VAL A 109 2.04 8.27 -12.52
N SER A 110 1.79 7.07 -13.04
CA SER A 110 2.64 6.45 -14.06
C SER A 110 1.93 5.25 -14.71
N GLU A 111 2.11 5.10 -16.02
CA GLU A 111 1.72 3.89 -16.77
C GLU A 111 2.92 2.97 -17.07
N GLU A 112 4.13 3.40 -16.73
CA GLU A 112 5.35 2.66 -17.06
C GLU A 112 5.73 1.61 -16.01
N LEU A 113 5.80 0.35 -16.44
CA LEU A 113 6.16 -0.78 -15.58
C LEU A 113 7.58 -0.67 -14.99
N SER A 114 8.51 -0.01 -15.70
CA SER A 114 9.86 0.31 -15.23
C SER A 114 9.82 1.13 -13.94
N VAL A 115 9.03 2.21 -13.94
CA VAL A 115 8.84 3.10 -12.78
C VAL A 115 8.16 2.36 -11.64
N HIS A 116 7.17 1.51 -11.91
CA HIS A 116 6.50 0.72 -10.88
C HIS A 116 7.50 -0.22 -10.18
N ARG A 117 8.36 -0.89 -10.95
CA ARG A 117 9.41 -1.78 -10.43
C ARG A 117 10.45 -1.04 -9.61
N GLU A 118 10.90 0.12 -10.09
CA GLU A 118 11.86 0.94 -9.36
C GLU A 118 11.30 1.36 -7.99
N GLN A 119 10.05 1.85 -7.95
CA GLN A 119 9.39 2.21 -6.69
C GLN A 119 9.23 0.99 -5.77
N PHE A 120 8.86 -0.17 -6.30
CA PHE A 120 8.81 -1.41 -5.52
C PHE A 120 10.17 -1.76 -4.90
N ILE A 121 11.24 -1.67 -5.68
CA ILE A 121 12.61 -1.94 -5.20
C ILE A 121 12.98 -0.92 -4.13
N LEU A 122 12.79 0.37 -4.36
CA LEU A 122 13.16 1.43 -3.42
C LEU A 122 12.48 1.27 -2.06
N VAL A 123 11.18 0.96 -2.06
CA VAL A 123 10.40 0.75 -0.83
C VAL A 123 10.89 -0.48 -0.06
N ASN A 124 11.24 -1.55 -0.76
CA ASN A 124 11.72 -2.79 -0.16
C ASN A 124 13.25 -2.84 0.06
N LYS A 125 13.98 -1.81 -0.38
CA LYS A 125 15.43 -1.70 -0.17
C LYS A 125 15.81 -1.34 1.27
N ALA A 126 14.82 -1.22 2.16
CA ALA A 126 15.05 -1.04 3.58
C ALA A 126 16.00 -2.13 4.09
N LYS A 127 17.13 -1.72 4.68
CA LYS A 127 17.99 -2.63 5.41
C LYS A 127 17.14 -3.27 6.52
N PRO A 128 17.20 -4.59 6.73
CA PRO A 128 16.49 -5.21 7.85
C PRO A 128 16.88 -4.48 9.14
N LEU A 129 15.87 -4.12 9.94
CA LEU A 129 16.10 -3.52 11.26
C LEU A 129 16.98 -4.47 12.09
N ASP A 130 17.94 -3.90 12.83
CA ASP A 130 18.78 -4.70 13.72
C ASP A 130 17.84 -5.44 14.70
N PRO A 131 17.93 -6.78 14.82
CA PRO A 131 17.08 -7.57 15.72
C PRO A 131 17.10 -7.09 17.17
N ARG A 132 18.09 -6.28 17.56
CA ARG A 132 18.21 -5.66 18.90
C ARG A 132 17.20 -4.53 19.17
N LEU A 133 16.37 -4.17 18.20
CA LEU A 133 15.31 -3.14 18.33
C LEU A 133 13.89 -3.72 18.44
N ILE A 134 13.76 -5.06 18.56
CA ILE A 134 12.49 -5.79 18.75
C ILE A 134 12.48 -6.44 20.13
#